data_AF-D9XEX1-F1
#
_entry.id   AF-D9XEX1-F1
#
_cell.length_a   1.000
_cell.length_b   1.000
_cell.length_c   1.000
_cell.angle_alpha   90.00
_cell.angle_beta   90.00
_cell.angle_gamma   90.00
#
_symmetry.space_group_name_H-M   'P 1'
#
loop_
_entity.id
_entity.type
_entity.pdbx_description
1 polymer ?
#
loop_
_entity_poly.entity_id
_entity_poly.type
_entity_poly.pdbx_seq_one_letter_code
_entity_poly.pdbx_strand_id
1 'polypeptide(L)'
;MGDDPHHPHQPIGETEEAERPGVVHDQRGEHGRTEQQHGRHQSPPAVPRPELESPTTDPARQLAAMAGYDRRLYERAGDVITLLREAGRSEPELATLYHDSRIRGDRTRVQVFSSWPPGVLRSGLDVPSAVDVYAALCNIDVYAVLTGERGWSPDQAERWWCGALARELLGTFGPPLNGHSGCDPEVGHGLE
;
A
#
# COMPACT_ATOMS: atom_id res chain seq x y z
N MET A 1 39.20 70.10 22.33
CA MET A 1 39.04 70.75 23.65
C MET A 1 38.19 69.80 24.48
N GLY A 2 38.68 68.93 25.35
CA GLY A 2 39.99 68.46 25.81
C GLY A 2 39.68 67.12 26.51
N ASP A 3 40.44 66.07 26.22
CA ASP A 3 41.40 65.45 27.15
C ASP A 3 40.75 64.83 28.42
N ASP A 4 40.66 63.49 28.39
CA ASP A 4 40.94 62.58 29.52
C ASP A 4 42.43 62.77 29.95
N PRO A 5 43.04 62.23 31.04
CA PRO A 5 42.59 61.29 32.08
C PRO A 5 43.14 61.61 33.51
N HIS A 6 42.86 60.76 34.52
CA HIS A 6 43.84 60.12 35.42
C HIS A 6 43.28 59.71 36.81
N HIS A 7 43.58 58.45 37.12
CA HIS A 7 43.45 57.65 38.33
C HIS A 7 44.27 58.20 39.54
N PRO A 8 44.09 57.69 40.78
CA PRO A 8 45.05 56.68 41.27
C PRO A 8 44.59 55.61 42.29
N HIS A 9 45.27 54.46 42.18
CA HIS A 9 45.88 53.56 43.19
C HIS A 9 45.06 52.65 44.16
N GLN A 10 45.36 51.35 44.07
CA GLN A 10 44.96 50.22 44.92
C GLN A 10 45.75 50.13 46.25
N PRO A 11 45.48 49.13 47.14
CA PRO A 11 46.34 47.93 47.11
C PRO A 11 45.67 46.56 47.40
N ILE A 12 46.09 45.55 46.63
CA ILE A 12 46.52 44.16 46.94
C ILE A 12 46.24 43.52 48.32
N GLY A 13 45.81 42.26 48.29
CA GLY A 13 45.86 41.31 49.42
C GLY A 13 45.37 39.90 49.02
N GLU A 14 46.29 39.06 48.58
CA GLU A 14 46.15 37.60 48.47
C GLU A 14 46.16 36.96 49.87
N THR A 15 45.27 35.99 50.13
CA THR A 15 45.58 34.84 51.00
C THR A 15 44.97 33.59 50.42
N GLU A 16 45.90 32.75 49.99
CA GLU A 16 45.84 31.31 49.76
C GLU A 16 45.46 30.55 51.03
N GLU A 17 45.00 29.30 50.84
CA GLU A 17 45.33 28.11 51.65
C GLU A 17 44.17 27.27 52.22
N ALA A 18 44.36 25.96 52.08
CA ALA A 18 43.81 24.82 52.83
C ALA A 18 42.73 23.94 52.14
N GLU A 19 43.27 23.15 51.19
CA GLU A 19 42.93 21.81 50.73
C GLU A 19 42.55 20.77 51.83
N ARG A 20 41.61 19.85 51.51
CA ARG A 20 41.66 18.35 51.63
C ARG A 20 40.28 17.68 51.89
N PRO A 21 40.09 16.36 51.62
CA PRO A 21 40.50 15.54 50.47
C PRO A 21 39.31 14.73 49.88
N GLY A 22 39.55 14.03 48.77
CA GLY A 22 38.51 13.59 47.83
C GLY A 22 37.76 12.27 48.08
N VAL A 23 36.80 12.03 47.18
CA VAL A 23 36.36 10.69 46.75
C VAL A 23 36.11 10.77 45.24
N VAL A 24 36.92 10.07 44.47
CA VAL A 24 36.69 9.79 43.06
C VAL A 24 35.63 8.70 42.98
N HIS A 25 34.45 9.00 42.45
CA HIS A 25 33.52 7.99 41.97
C HIS A 25 33.29 8.18 40.46
N ASP A 26 33.93 7.28 39.71
CA ASP A 26 33.57 6.94 38.34
C ASP A 26 32.14 6.38 38.35
N GLN A 27 31.21 7.11 37.73
CA GLN A 27 29.98 6.54 37.18
C GLN A 27 29.75 7.12 35.79
N ARG A 28 30.50 6.56 34.83
CA ARG A 28 30.02 6.42 33.46
C ARG A 28 28.61 5.82 33.45
N GLY A 29 27.72 6.50 32.72
CA GLY A 29 26.74 5.81 31.89
C GLY A 29 25.30 5.86 32.36
N GLU A 30 24.67 7.03 32.32
CA GLU A 30 23.21 7.13 32.16
C GLU A 30 22.89 8.21 31.13
N HIS A 31 23.30 7.98 29.88
CA HIS A 31 22.59 8.56 28.75
C HIS A 31 21.20 7.94 28.74
N GLY A 32 20.20 8.76 29.04
CA GLY A 32 18.80 8.41 28.94
C GLY A 32 18.55 7.70 27.62
N ARG A 33 18.17 6.42 27.72
CA ARG A 33 17.56 5.69 26.63
C ARG A 33 16.25 6.41 26.30
N THR A 34 16.30 7.37 25.37
CA THR A 34 15.21 7.54 24.42
C THR A 34 15.17 6.24 23.62
N GLU A 35 14.51 5.25 24.19
CA GLU A 35 14.09 4.05 23.49
C GLU A 35 13.23 4.54 22.33
N GLN A 36 13.86 4.58 21.17
CA GLN A 36 13.20 4.73 19.89
C GLN A 36 12.14 3.65 19.84
N GLN A 37 10.91 4.05 20.15
CA GLN A 37 9.72 3.30 19.82
C GLN A 37 9.57 3.38 18.30
N HIS A 38 10.47 2.69 17.60
CA HIS A 38 10.26 2.26 16.24
C HIS A 38 8.99 1.42 16.29
N GLY A 39 7.88 2.06 15.91
CA GLY A 39 6.61 1.40 15.72
C GLY A 39 6.91 0.15 14.92
N ARG A 40 6.67 -1.02 15.52
CA ARG A 40 6.70 -2.28 14.78
C ARG A 40 5.72 -2.07 13.63
N HIS A 41 6.23 -1.81 12.43
CA HIS A 41 5.51 -1.94 11.19
C HIS A 41 5.20 -3.44 11.07
N GLN A 42 4.19 -3.88 11.82
CA GLN A 42 3.62 -5.20 11.65
C GLN A 42 3.07 -5.18 10.24
N SER A 43 3.58 -6.09 9.41
CA SER A 43 2.96 -6.38 8.11
C SER A 43 1.45 -6.49 8.33
N PRO A 44 0.62 -6.01 7.39
CA PRO A 44 -0.79 -6.35 7.41
C PRO A 44 -0.97 -7.81 7.75
N PRO A 45 -1.95 -8.19 8.59
CA PRO A 45 -2.32 -9.59 8.63
C PRO A 45 -2.60 -9.99 7.18
N ALA A 46 -1.83 -10.97 6.69
CA ALA A 46 -2.15 -11.63 5.44
C ALA A 46 -3.64 -11.97 5.49
N VAL A 47 -4.36 -11.81 4.36
CA VAL A 47 -5.74 -12.28 4.29
C VAL A 47 -5.76 -13.69 4.87
N PRO A 48 -6.61 -14.00 5.88
CA PRO A 48 -6.64 -15.31 6.48
C PRO A 48 -6.77 -16.35 5.36
N ARG A 49 -5.77 -17.23 5.22
CA ARG A 49 -5.78 -18.35 4.27
C ARG A 49 -7.14 -19.05 4.12
N PRO A 50 -7.93 -19.32 5.19
CA PRO A 50 -9.23 -19.98 5.03
C PRO A 50 -10.28 -19.21 4.20
N GLU A 51 -10.24 -17.87 4.16
CA GLU A 51 -11.17 -17.06 3.35
C GLU A 51 -10.85 -17.15 1.85
N LEU A 52 -9.56 -17.32 1.51
CA LEU A 52 -9.06 -17.47 0.14
C LEU A 52 -8.98 -18.92 -0.35
N GLU A 53 -8.86 -19.90 0.56
CA GLU A 53 -8.58 -21.31 0.22
C GLU A 53 -9.82 -22.22 0.21
N SER A 54 -11.01 -21.73 0.58
CA SER A 54 -12.21 -22.58 0.57
C SER A 54 -12.80 -22.67 -0.84
N PRO A 55 -12.94 -23.88 -1.44
CA PRO A 55 -13.51 -24.09 -2.78
C PRO A 55 -15.01 -23.71 -2.89
N THR A 56 -15.60 -23.28 -1.78
CA THR A 56 -16.99 -22.79 -1.65
C THR A 56 -17.08 -21.27 -1.46
N THR A 57 -15.95 -20.54 -1.39
CA THR A 57 -16.00 -19.09 -1.28
C THR A 57 -16.34 -18.48 -2.64
N ASP A 58 -17.43 -17.74 -2.68
CA ASP A 58 -17.83 -16.87 -3.79
C ASP A 58 -16.63 -16.02 -4.29
N PRO A 59 -16.22 -16.14 -5.57
CA PRO A 59 -15.11 -15.38 -6.15
C PRO A 59 -15.23 -13.86 -5.93
N ALA A 60 -16.45 -13.32 -5.91
CA ALA A 60 -16.67 -11.91 -5.62
C ALA A 60 -16.29 -11.54 -4.18
N ARG A 61 -16.53 -12.43 -3.22
CA ARG A 61 -16.11 -12.24 -1.82
C ARG A 61 -14.59 -12.34 -1.66
N GLN A 62 -13.94 -13.20 -2.44
CA GLN A 62 -12.48 -13.28 -2.43
C GLN A 62 -11.86 -11.99 -2.99
N LEU A 63 -12.39 -11.47 -4.11
CA LEU A 63 -11.99 -10.16 -4.64
C LEU A 63 -12.18 -9.04 -3.62
N ALA A 64 -13.31 -9.02 -2.92
CA ALA A 64 -13.56 -8.04 -1.86
C ALA A 64 -12.57 -8.16 -0.69
N ALA A 65 -12.27 -9.39 -0.25
CA ALA A 65 -11.30 -9.62 0.81
C ALA A 65 -9.88 -9.14 0.43
N MET A 66 -9.46 -9.39 -0.82
CA MET A 66 -8.18 -8.92 -1.34
C MET A 66 -8.15 -7.38 -1.47
N ALA A 67 -9.22 -6.76 -1.99
CA ALA A 67 -9.32 -5.30 -2.08
C ALA A 67 -9.28 -4.64 -0.69
N GLY A 68 -9.98 -5.22 0.29
CA GLY A 68 -9.94 -4.76 1.68
C GLY A 68 -8.56 -4.93 2.32
N TYR A 69 -7.82 -5.98 1.97
CA TYR A 69 -6.42 -6.12 2.38
C TYR A 69 -5.53 -5.02 1.79
N ASP A 70 -5.63 -4.78 0.48
CA ASP A 70 -4.84 -3.74 -0.19
C ASP A 70 -5.16 -2.36 0.37
N ARG A 71 -6.44 -2.04 0.62
CA ARG A 71 -6.83 -0.80 1.32
C ARG A 71 -6.13 -0.68 2.67
N ARG A 72 -6.25 -1.68 3.55
CA ARG A 72 -5.63 -1.64 4.89
C ARG A 72 -4.10 -1.55 4.82
N LEU A 73 -3.47 -2.14 3.81
CA LEU A 73 -2.05 -2.00 3.55
C LEU A 73 -1.71 -0.54 3.23
N TYR A 74 -2.44 0.09 2.31
CA TYR A 74 -2.17 1.46 1.90
C TYR A 74 -2.56 2.51 2.94
N GLU A 75 -3.59 2.29 3.75
CA GLU A 75 -3.88 3.18 4.89
C GLU A 75 -2.75 3.22 5.92
N ARG A 76 -2.08 2.09 6.15
CA ARG A 76 -1.02 2.00 7.17
C ARG A 76 0.37 2.35 6.63
N ALA A 77 0.63 2.05 5.37
CA ALA A 77 1.98 2.10 4.81
C ALA A 77 2.04 2.82 3.45
N GLY A 78 0.96 3.48 3.01
CA GLY A 78 0.86 4.12 1.71
C GLY A 78 1.96 5.15 1.44
N ASP A 79 2.26 6.00 2.43
CA ASP A 79 3.31 7.02 2.31
C ASP A 79 4.69 6.37 2.09
N VAL A 80 5.01 5.34 2.87
CA VAL A 80 6.28 4.60 2.76
C VAL A 80 6.36 3.86 1.42
N ILE A 81 5.27 3.24 0.98
CA ILE A 81 5.21 2.53 -0.31
C ILE A 81 5.36 3.52 -1.48
N THR A 82 4.72 4.69 -1.38
CA THR A 82 4.83 5.76 -2.38
C THR A 82 6.27 6.26 -2.46
N LEU A 83 6.88 6.59 -1.32
CA LEU A 83 8.27 7.01 -1.26
C LEU A 83 9.23 5.96 -1.83
N LEU A 84 9.04 4.68 -1.46
CA LEU A 84 9.85 3.58 -1.98
C LEU A 84 9.76 3.49 -3.51
N ARG A 85 8.53 3.59 -4.05
CA ARG A 85 8.30 3.57 -5.49
C ARG A 85 8.95 4.76 -6.19
N GLU A 86 8.87 5.95 -5.60
CA GLU A 86 9.46 7.16 -6.17
C GLU A 86 10.99 7.11 -6.15
N ALA A 87 11.57 6.69 -5.04
CA ALA A 87 13.01 6.53 -4.88
C ALA A 87 13.59 5.47 -5.84
N GLY A 88 12.80 4.45 -6.22
CA GLY A 88 13.17 3.48 -7.24
C GLY A 88 13.48 4.07 -8.62
N ARG A 89 13.16 5.34 -8.89
CA ARG A 89 13.56 6.01 -10.14
C ARG A 89 15.05 6.36 -10.22
N SER A 90 15.71 6.56 -9.07
CA SER A 90 17.13 6.85 -8.98
C SER A 90 17.93 5.74 -8.29
N GLU A 91 17.30 4.93 -7.45
CA GLU A 91 17.94 3.88 -6.64
C GLU A 91 17.50 2.47 -7.08
N PRO A 92 18.34 1.72 -7.84
CA PRO A 92 17.97 0.41 -8.39
C PRO A 92 17.60 -0.64 -7.34
N GLU A 93 18.23 -0.59 -6.17
CA GLU A 93 17.94 -1.51 -5.06
C GLU A 93 16.50 -1.32 -4.55
N LEU A 94 16.05 -0.07 -4.45
CA LEU A 94 14.69 0.26 -4.02
C LEU A 94 13.65 -0.10 -5.09
N ALA A 95 13.99 0.08 -6.37
CA ALA A 95 13.16 -0.40 -7.48
C ALA A 95 12.96 -1.92 -7.41
N THR A 96 14.03 -2.66 -7.16
CA THR A 96 14.01 -4.12 -7.00
C THR A 96 13.14 -4.52 -5.81
N LEU A 97 13.30 -3.86 -4.66
CA LEU A 97 12.50 -4.13 -3.46
C LEU A 97 11.00 -3.90 -3.70
N TYR A 98 10.64 -2.81 -4.38
CA TYR A 98 9.25 -2.53 -4.76
C TYR A 98 8.71 -3.61 -5.71
N HIS A 99 9.46 -3.94 -6.76
CA HIS A 99 9.08 -4.94 -7.75
C HIS A 99 8.91 -6.35 -7.15
N ASP A 100 9.83 -6.79 -6.31
CA ASP A 100 9.75 -8.09 -5.63
C ASP A 100 8.51 -8.18 -4.72
N SER A 101 8.14 -7.06 -4.08
CA SER A 101 6.93 -6.98 -3.27
C SER A 101 5.67 -7.12 -4.13
N ARG A 102 5.67 -6.56 -5.34
CA ARG A 102 4.59 -6.73 -6.33
C ARG A 102 4.49 -8.17 -6.81
N ILE A 103 5.61 -8.80 -7.20
CA ILE A 103 5.65 -10.21 -7.60
C ILE A 103 5.08 -11.12 -6.51
N ARG A 104 5.43 -10.89 -5.23
CA ARG A 104 4.89 -11.67 -4.11
C ARG A 104 3.37 -11.57 -4.02
N GLY A 105 2.82 -10.38 -4.21
CA GLY A 105 1.37 -10.17 -4.29
C GLY A 105 0.75 -10.91 -5.48
N ASP A 106 1.38 -10.83 -6.65
CA ASP A 106 0.89 -11.47 -7.88
C ASP A 106 0.87 -12.99 -7.77
N ARG A 107 1.87 -13.60 -7.12
CA ARG A 107 1.86 -15.05 -6.83
C ARG A 107 0.63 -15.48 -6.02
N THR A 108 0.22 -14.66 -5.05
CA THR A 108 -1.00 -14.93 -4.25
C THR A 108 -2.24 -14.84 -5.13
N ARG A 109 -2.31 -13.84 -6.01
CA ARG A 109 -3.44 -13.66 -6.95
C ARG A 109 -3.51 -14.82 -7.95
N VAL A 110 -2.37 -15.25 -8.51
CA VAL A 110 -2.30 -16.44 -9.37
C VAL A 110 -2.87 -17.65 -8.64
N GLN A 111 -2.45 -17.91 -7.40
CA GLN A 111 -2.96 -19.04 -6.61
C GLN A 111 -4.48 -18.96 -6.43
N VAL A 112 -5.02 -17.80 -6.08
CA VAL A 112 -6.47 -17.60 -5.90
C VAL A 112 -7.21 -17.80 -7.23
N PHE A 113 -6.80 -17.12 -8.29
CA PHE A 113 -7.49 -17.17 -9.59
C PHE A 113 -7.38 -18.56 -10.25
N SER A 114 -6.26 -19.26 -10.10
CA SER A 114 -6.10 -20.64 -10.57
C SER A 114 -6.94 -21.66 -9.78
N SER A 115 -7.39 -21.30 -8.57
CA SER A 115 -8.27 -22.18 -7.78
C SER A 115 -9.74 -22.08 -8.18
N TRP A 116 -10.12 -21.09 -8.98
CA TRP A 116 -11.50 -20.88 -9.40
C TRP A 116 -11.95 -21.95 -10.41
N PRO A 117 -13.22 -22.40 -10.32
CA PRO A 117 -13.80 -23.25 -11.35
C PRO A 117 -13.70 -22.63 -12.76
N PRO A 118 -13.61 -23.44 -13.83
CA PRO A 118 -13.69 -22.95 -15.20
C PRO A 118 -14.94 -22.11 -15.44
N GLY A 119 -14.80 -21.02 -16.21
CA GLY A 119 -15.91 -20.12 -16.54
C GLY A 119 -16.25 -19.06 -15.49
N VAL A 120 -15.55 -19.03 -14.34
CA VAL A 120 -15.67 -17.93 -13.37
C VAL A 120 -15.08 -16.63 -13.93
N LEU A 121 -13.89 -16.71 -14.53
CA LEU A 121 -13.28 -15.56 -15.21
C LEU A 121 -14.13 -15.16 -16.42
N ARG A 122 -14.16 -13.86 -16.70
CA ARG A 122 -14.81 -13.31 -17.89
C ARG A 122 -14.28 -14.00 -19.15
N SER A 123 -15.18 -14.28 -20.10
CA SER A 123 -14.80 -14.93 -21.36
C SER A 123 -13.66 -14.18 -22.05
N GLY A 124 -12.65 -14.93 -22.50
CA GLY A 124 -11.44 -14.39 -23.13
C GLY A 124 -10.37 -13.89 -22.16
N LEU A 125 -10.58 -14.01 -20.84
CA LEU A 125 -9.60 -13.62 -19.82
C LEU A 125 -8.91 -14.86 -19.24
N ASP A 126 -7.59 -14.94 -19.38
CA ASP A 126 -6.77 -15.95 -18.71
C ASP A 126 -6.28 -15.46 -17.34
N VAL A 127 -5.71 -16.37 -16.54
CA VAL A 127 -5.23 -16.04 -15.19
C VAL A 127 -4.14 -14.96 -15.20
N PRO A 128 -3.10 -15.00 -16.05
CA PRO A 128 -2.12 -13.92 -16.12
C PRO A 128 -2.75 -12.56 -16.39
N SER A 129 -3.65 -12.47 -17.38
CA SER A 129 -4.34 -11.22 -17.71
C SER A 129 -5.24 -10.74 -16.57
N ALA A 130 -5.88 -11.67 -15.85
CA ALA A 130 -6.68 -11.33 -14.66
C ALA A 130 -5.82 -10.74 -13.53
N VAL A 131 -4.61 -11.26 -13.33
CA VAL A 131 -3.64 -10.71 -12.38
C VAL A 131 -3.20 -9.31 -12.81
N ASP A 132 -2.92 -9.10 -14.09
CA ASP A 132 -2.54 -7.79 -14.61
C ASP A 132 -3.65 -6.75 -14.41
N VAL A 133 -4.91 -7.12 -14.70
CA VAL A 133 -6.08 -6.25 -14.45
C VAL A 133 -6.22 -5.91 -12.98
N TYR A 134 -6.13 -6.90 -12.08
CA TYR A 134 -6.17 -6.65 -10.64
C TYR A 134 -5.02 -5.70 -10.23
N ALA A 135 -3.80 -6.00 -10.67
CA ALA A 135 -2.60 -5.25 -10.33
C ALA A 135 -2.64 -3.80 -10.82
N ALA A 136 -3.27 -3.56 -11.97
CA ALA A 136 -3.48 -2.23 -12.53
C ALA A 136 -4.54 -1.43 -11.79
N LEU A 137 -5.60 -2.07 -11.28
CA LEU A 137 -6.67 -1.39 -10.54
C LEU A 137 -6.30 -1.15 -9.07
N CYS A 138 -5.83 -2.18 -8.39
CA CYS A 138 -5.48 -2.16 -6.96
C CYS A 138 -3.99 -1.93 -6.78
N ASN A 139 -3.57 -0.68 -6.94
CA ASN A 139 -2.21 -0.23 -6.66
C ASN A 139 -2.20 1.08 -5.86
N ILE A 140 -1.01 1.42 -5.35
CA ILE A 140 -0.80 2.58 -4.49
C ILE A 140 -1.09 3.91 -5.22
N ASP A 141 -0.76 4.04 -6.51
CA ASP A 141 -0.99 5.29 -7.25
C ASP A 141 -2.50 5.57 -7.40
N VAL A 142 -3.27 4.54 -7.75
CA VAL A 142 -4.75 4.65 -7.84
C VAL A 142 -5.33 5.01 -6.48
N TYR A 143 -4.87 4.37 -5.41
CA TYR A 143 -5.32 4.67 -4.05
C TYR A 143 -5.00 6.12 -3.63
N ALA A 144 -3.77 6.58 -3.90
CA ALA A 144 -3.32 7.93 -3.58
C ALA A 144 -4.10 9.01 -4.35
N VAL A 145 -4.36 8.79 -5.64
CA VAL A 145 -5.20 9.71 -6.44
C VAL A 145 -6.62 9.77 -5.88
N LEU A 146 -7.25 8.62 -5.61
CA LEU A 146 -8.63 8.59 -5.11
C LEU A 146 -8.76 9.27 -3.75
N THR A 147 -7.87 8.94 -2.80
CA THR A 147 -7.99 9.42 -1.41
C THR A 147 -7.42 10.81 -1.19
N GLY A 148 -6.31 11.14 -1.87
CA GLY A 148 -5.67 12.45 -1.79
C GLY A 148 -6.31 13.47 -2.71
N GLU A 149 -6.16 13.29 -4.03
CA GLU A 149 -6.58 14.29 -5.02
C GLU A 149 -8.10 14.35 -5.20
N ARG A 150 -8.79 13.21 -5.15
CA ARG A 150 -10.25 13.14 -5.36
C ARG A 150 -11.04 13.18 -4.05
N GLY A 151 -10.37 13.15 -2.90
CA GLY A 151 -10.99 13.28 -1.58
C GLY A 151 -11.91 12.13 -1.19
N TRP A 152 -11.72 10.94 -1.77
CA TRP A 152 -12.49 9.76 -1.40
C TRP A 152 -12.05 9.25 -0.03
N SER A 153 -13.01 8.79 0.76
CA SER A 153 -12.69 7.95 1.92
C SER A 153 -12.09 6.61 1.48
N PRO A 154 -11.26 5.97 2.32
CA PRO A 154 -10.74 4.62 2.04
C PRO A 154 -11.84 3.61 1.72
N ASP A 155 -12.98 3.69 2.42
CA ASP A 155 -14.11 2.80 2.18
C ASP A 155 -14.79 3.05 0.82
N GLN A 156 -14.81 4.28 0.31
CA GLN A 156 -15.29 4.56 -1.04
C GLN A 156 -14.37 3.93 -2.09
N ALA A 157 -13.05 4.02 -1.90
CA ALA A 157 -12.07 3.40 -2.78
C ALA A 157 -12.22 1.86 -2.78
N GLU A 158 -12.33 1.22 -1.61
CA GLU A 158 -12.54 -0.22 -1.50
C GLU A 158 -13.85 -0.66 -2.18
N ARG A 159 -14.97 0.02 -1.92
CA ARG A 159 -16.25 -0.30 -2.57
C ARG A 159 -16.18 -0.20 -4.09
N TRP A 160 -15.50 0.83 -4.59
CA TRP A 160 -15.31 0.99 -6.02
C TRP A 160 -14.43 -0.10 -6.61
N TRP A 161 -13.30 -0.45 -5.97
CA TRP A 161 -12.46 -1.56 -6.38
C TRP A 161 -13.23 -2.88 -6.43
N CYS A 162 -14.01 -3.19 -5.39
CA CYS A 162 -14.85 -4.40 -5.38
C CYS A 162 -15.76 -4.47 -6.61
N GLY A 163 -16.44 -3.36 -6.92
CA GLY A 163 -17.32 -3.29 -8.10
C GLY A 163 -16.55 -3.34 -9.42
N ALA A 164 -15.40 -2.68 -9.53
CA ALA A 164 -14.58 -2.67 -10.73
C ALA A 164 -13.96 -4.05 -11.01
N LEU A 165 -13.35 -4.66 -10.00
CA LEU A 165 -12.77 -6.01 -10.11
C LEU A 165 -13.82 -7.04 -10.50
N ALA A 166 -15.01 -7.01 -9.87
CA ALA A 166 -16.08 -7.93 -10.22
C ALA A 166 -16.50 -7.78 -11.70
N ARG A 167 -16.63 -6.55 -12.21
CA ARG A 167 -17.00 -6.30 -13.62
C ARG A 167 -15.92 -6.73 -14.62
N GLU A 168 -14.66 -6.45 -14.31
CA GLU A 168 -13.56 -6.72 -15.26
C GLU A 168 -13.13 -8.19 -15.26
N LEU A 169 -13.21 -8.86 -14.10
CA LEU A 169 -12.68 -10.20 -13.90
C LEU A 169 -13.72 -11.30 -13.97
N LEU A 170 -14.95 -11.09 -13.51
CA LEU A 170 -15.94 -12.15 -13.42
C LEU A 170 -16.85 -12.18 -14.66
N GLY A 171 -17.19 -13.38 -15.12
CA GLY A 171 -18.22 -13.55 -16.14
C GLY A 171 -19.59 -13.11 -15.61
N THR A 172 -20.32 -12.31 -16.40
CA THR A 172 -21.76 -12.17 -16.17
C THR A 172 -22.40 -13.53 -16.47
N PHE A 173 -23.03 -14.14 -15.49
CA PHE A 173 -23.89 -15.30 -15.72
C PHE A 173 -25.17 -14.82 -16.43
N GLY A 174 -25.06 -14.46 -17.70
CA GLY A 174 -26.19 -14.24 -18.58
C GLY A 174 -26.49 -15.53 -19.35
N PRO A 175 -27.75 -15.98 -19.47
CA PRO A 175 -28.07 -17.09 -20.36
C PRO A 175 -27.60 -16.74 -21.79
N PRO A 176 -27.12 -17.71 -22.57
CA PRO A 176 -26.70 -17.44 -23.95
C PRO A 176 -27.87 -16.77 -24.68
N LEU A 177 -27.62 -15.61 -25.28
CA LEU A 177 -28.55 -15.01 -26.22
C LEU A 177 -28.63 -15.97 -27.42
N ASN A 178 -29.59 -16.90 -27.36
CA ASN A 178 -30.03 -17.67 -28.51
C ASN A 178 -30.69 -16.69 -29.48
N GLY A 179 -29.87 -16.05 -30.32
CA GLY A 179 -30.27 -15.05 -31.29
C GLY A 179 -29.75 -15.40 -32.68
N HIS A 180 -30.06 -16.60 -33.16
CA HIS A 180 -30.19 -16.87 -34.60
C HIS A 180 -31.57 -17.48 -34.83
N SER A 181 -32.62 -16.69 -34.55
CA SER A 181 -33.94 -16.90 -35.13
C SER A 181 -33.88 -16.41 -36.57
N GLY A 182 -34.38 -17.24 -37.49
CA GLY A 182 -34.06 -17.23 -38.91
C GLY A 182 -34.25 -15.91 -39.65
N CYS A 183 -33.31 -15.62 -40.54
CA CYS A 183 -33.59 -14.93 -41.78
C CYS A 183 -34.19 -15.96 -42.75
N ASP A 184 -35.50 -16.19 -42.68
CA ASP A 184 -36.26 -16.61 -43.87
C ASP A 184 -36.71 -15.33 -44.57
N PRO A 185 -36.22 -15.02 -45.79
CA PRO A 185 -36.85 -13.99 -46.60
C PRO A 185 -38.18 -14.54 -47.14
N GLU A 186 -39.26 -13.85 -46.77
CA GLU A 186 -40.61 -14.13 -47.23
C GLU A 186 -40.71 -14.28 -48.75
N VAL A 187 -41.41 -15.32 -49.15
CA VAL A 187 -41.96 -15.55 -50.48
C VAL A 187 -42.94 -14.41 -50.78
N GLY A 188 -42.56 -13.50 -51.67
CA GLY A 188 -43.46 -12.53 -52.27
C GLY A 188 -44.45 -13.21 -53.21
N HIS A 189 -45.67 -13.41 -52.74
CA HIS A 189 -46.85 -13.60 -53.59
C HIS A 189 -47.45 -12.23 -53.93
N GLY A 190 -47.60 -11.94 -55.24
CA GLY A 190 -48.33 -10.78 -55.78
C GLY A 190 -48.02 -10.62 -57.28
N LEU A 191 -48.80 -11.24 -58.17
CA LEU A 191 -49.92 -10.63 -58.92
C LEU A 191 -49.46 -9.65 -60.02
N GLU A 192 -49.23 -10.18 -61.24
CA GLU A 192 -49.87 -9.75 -62.51
C GLU A 192 -49.57 -10.76 -63.63
#